data_AF-A0A6L7XLY9-F1
#
_entry.id   AF-A0A6L7XLY9-F1
#
_cell.length_a   1.000
_cell.length_b   1.000
_cell.length_c   1.000
_cell.angle_alpha   90.00
_cell.angle_beta   90.00
_cell.angle_gamma   90.00
#
_symmetry.space_group_name_H-M   'P 1'
#
loop_
_entity.id
_entity.type
_entity.pdbx_description
1 polymer ?
#
loop_
_entity_poly.entity_id
_entity_poly.type
_entity_poly.pdbx_seq_one_letter_code
_entity_poly.pdbx_strand_id
1 'polypeptide(L)'
;MADVSTEWEWDALSAAALGAYRAARREEAVHLWRRAGQLAQDFPAGDPRRAASENNSALAFLIEQDHDGAVTALSSALSSWSAALEWTRGMAVAAVARSSLYHQRMEQRHVQAYGDVRRSRHREFLAGAAALTRFNLAIARLFRDEDETADCLLAAALAEREQAFGPNNAEVVEMARVLSGRADAAEDDDRMAAYDAKIEAAVKNQASDVLDTWRREQPLEMTDTRRLLAAGYLTAIVHERDFM
;
A
#
# COMPACT_ATOMS: atom_id res chain seq x y z
N MET A 1 -14.63 13.35 -15.02
CA MET A 1 -13.89 13.81 -13.83
C MET A 1 -14.81 13.58 -12.66
N ALA A 2 -14.37 12.84 -11.64
CA ALA A 2 -15.18 12.61 -10.45
C ALA A 2 -15.48 13.95 -9.74
N ASP A 3 -16.62 14.01 -9.06
CA ASP A 3 -16.96 15.15 -8.22
C ASP A 3 -15.95 15.25 -7.07
N VAL A 4 -15.48 16.46 -6.75
CA VAL A 4 -14.53 16.71 -5.65
C VAL A 4 -15.11 16.17 -4.34
N SER A 5 -16.43 16.26 -4.15
CA SER A 5 -17.11 15.67 -2.98
C SER A 5 -16.88 14.15 -2.89
N THR A 6 -16.99 13.43 -4.01
CA THR A 6 -16.73 11.98 -4.10
C THR A 6 -15.29 11.64 -3.72
N GLU A 7 -14.33 12.45 -4.13
CA GLU A 7 -12.91 12.23 -3.81
C GLU A 7 -12.63 12.32 -2.30
N TRP A 8 -13.24 13.30 -1.62
CA TRP A 8 -13.13 13.45 -0.17
C TRP A 8 -13.89 12.37 0.61
N GLU A 9 -15.06 11.97 0.12
CA GLU A 9 -15.82 10.86 0.73
C GLU A 9 -15.03 9.55 0.65
N TRP A 10 -14.37 9.27 -0.49
CA TRP A 10 -13.50 8.11 -0.64
C TRP A 10 -12.35 8.09 0.37
N ASP A 11 -11.65 9.21 0.57
CA ASP A 11 -10.55 9.35 1.54
C ASP A 11 -11.06 9.05 2.96
N ALA A 12 -12.20 9.64 3.33
CA ALA A 12 -12.79 9.48 4.65
C ALA A 12 -13.23 8.03 4.92
N LEU A 13 -13.91 7.41 3.96
CA LEU A 13 -14.34 6.01 4.06
C LEU A 13 -13.14 5.07 4.14
N SER A 14 -12.11 5.27 3.32
CA SER A 14 -10.92 4.43 3.29
C SER A 14 -10.12 4.52 4.60
N ALA A 15 -9.96 5.73 5.15
CA ALA A 15 -9.33 5.93 6.45
C ALA A 15 -10.15 5.33 7.60
N ALA A 16 -11.49 5.50 7.58
CA ALA A 16 -12.38 4.91 8.57
C ALA A 16 -12.35 3.37 8.51
N ALA A 17 -12.33 2.79 7.31
CA ALA A 17 -12.25 1.34 7.11
C ALA A 17 -10.95 0.76 7.67
N LEU A 18 -9.81 1.39 7.38
CA LEU A 18 -8.52 0.97 7.93
C LEU A 18 -8.48 1.11 9.46
N GLY A 19 -9.10 2.16 10.01
CA GLY A 19 -9.26 2.32 11.46
C GLY A 19 -10.15 1.25 12.09
N ALA A 20 -11.28 0.91 11.45
CA ALA A 20 -12.17 -0.17 11.89
C ALA A 20 -11.47 -1.53 11.85
N TYR A 21 -10.75 -1.81 10.77
CA TYR A 21 -10.00 -3.05 10.58
C TYR A 21 -8.92 -3.23 11.64
N ARG A 22 -8.12 -2.20 11.90
CA ARG A 22 -7.08 -2.22 12.95
C ARG A 22 -7.66 -2.44 14.34
N ALA A 23 -8.85 -1.90 14.61
CA ALA A 23 -9.63 -2.11 15.82
C ALA A 23 -10.41 -3.45 15.85
N ALA A 24 -10.11 -4.38 14.94
CA ALA A 24 -10.76 -5.69 14.82
C ALA A 24 -12.29 -5.65 14.54
N ARG A 25 -12.81 -4.52 14.06
CA ARG A 25 -14.22 -4.37 13.62
C ARG A 25 -14.34 -4.76 12.14
N ARG A 26 -14.17 -6.06 11.85
CA ARG A 26 -14.04 -6.60 10.48
C ARG A 26 -15.26 -6.31 9.59
N GLU A 27 -16.46 -6.55 10.09
CA GLU A 27 -17.70 -6.32 9.31
C GLU A 27 -17.85 -4.85 8.88
N GLU A 28 -17.56 -3.93 9.80
CA GLU A 28 -17.59 -2.50 9.51
C GLU A 28 -16.51 -2.11 8.50
N ALA A 29 -15.29 -2.63 8.65
CA ALA A 29 -14.23 -2.41 7.68
C ALA A 29 -14.63 -2.87 6.27
N VAL A 30 -15.18 -4.08 6.15
CA VAL A 30 -15.68 -4.65 4.88
C VAL A 30 -16.76 -3.76 4.28
N HIS A 31 -17.73 -3.31 5.08
CA HIS A 31 -18.79 -2.41 4.62
C HIS A 31 -18.21 -1.09 4.07
N LEU A 32 -17.29 -0.46 4.81
CA LEU A 32 -16.66 0.80 4.42
C LEU A 32 -15.77 0.64 3.19
N TRP A 33 -15.00 -0.45 3.07
CA TRP A 33 -14.20 -0.75 1.88
C TRP A 33 -15.06 -0.96 0.64
N ARG A 34 -16.17 -1.71 0.74
CA ARG A 34 -17.11 -1.89 -0.37
C ARG A 34 -17.69 -0.55 -0.85
N ARG A 35 -18.06 0.33 0.09
CA ARG A 35 -18.57 1.66 -0.25
C ARG A 35 -17.49 2.54 -0.89
N ALA A 36 -16.27 2.57 -0.35
CA ALA A 36 -15.15 3.26 -0.97
C ALA A 36 -14.85 2.71 -2.37
N GLY A 37 -14.89 1.39 -2.55
CA GLY A 37 -14.72 0.74 -3.85
C GLY A 37 -15.76 1.16 -4.89
N GLN A 38 -17.03 1.31 -4.49
CA GLN A 38 -18.08 1.84 -5.37
C GLN A 38 -17.76 3.27 -5.84
N LEU A 39 -17.35 4.16 -4.95
CA LEU A 39 -16.94 5.52 -5.33
C LEU A 39 -15.74 5.52 -6.28
N ALA A 40 -14.79 4.60 -6.05
CA ALA A 40 -13.59 4.52 -6.87
C ALA A 40 -13.85 4.05 -8.31
N GLN A 41 -14.98 3.39 -8.60
CA GLN A 41 -15.31 2.97 -9.96
C GLN A 41 -15.43 4.15 -10.94
N ASP A 42 -15.80 5.33 -10.44
CA ASP A 42 -15.93 6.55 -11.22
C ASP A 42 -14.60 7.31 -11.41
N PHE A 43 -13.53 6.86 -10.74
CA PHE A 43 -12.21 7.47 -10.90
C PHE A 43 -11.57 7.09 -12.26
N PRO A 44 -10.71 7.95 -12.82
CA PRO A 44 -10.02 7.65 -14.06
C PRO A 44 -9.24 6.33 -14.00
N ALA A 45 -9.14 5.64 -15.14
CA ALA A 45 -8.23 4.50 -15.25
C ALA A 45 -6.79 4.93 -14.92
N GLY A 46 -6.10 4.14 -14.10
CA GLY A 46 -4.77 4.48 -13.58
C GLY A 46 -4.78 5.44 -12.38
N ASP A 47 -5.94 5.88 -11.87
CA ASP A 47 -5.97 6.56 -10.57
C ASP A 47 -5.55 5.57 -9.46
N PRO A 48 -4.51 5.86 -8.66
CA PRO A 48 -4.01 4.93 -7.66
C PRO A 48 -5.04 4.55 -6.60
N ARG A 49 -6.05 5.41 -6.35
CA ARG A 49 -7.12 5.13 -5.40
C ARG A 49 -8.02 3.97 -5.85
N ARG A 50 -8.13 3.74 -7.16
CA ARG A 50 -8.81 2.56 -7.69
C ARG A 50 -8.12 1.27 -7.30
N ALA A 51 -6.80 1.21 -7.51
CA ALA A 51 -6.01 0.04 -7.16
C ALA A 51 -6.05 -0.24 -5.65
N ALA A 52 -5.95 0.80 -4.81
CA ALA A 52 -6.11 0.69 -3.36
C ALA A 52 -7.51 0.18 -2.97
N SER A 53 -8.57 0.70 -3.58
CA SER A 53 -9.95 0.23 -3.37
C SER A 53 -10.18 -1.22 -3.80
N GLU A 54 -9.61 -1.63 -4.93
CA GLU A 54 -9.70 -3.00 -5.43
C GLU A 54 -8.97 -3.96 -4.48
N ASN A 55 -7.76 -3.61 -4.02
CA ASN A 55 -7.06 -4.36 -2.98
C ASN A 55 -7.89 -4.51 -1.72
N ASN A 56 -8.39 -3.40 -1.18
CA ASN A 56 -9.13 -3.40 0.08
C ASN A 56 -10.46 -4.15 -0.03
N SER A 57 -11.15 -4.05 -1.18
CA SER A 57 -12.34 -4.85 -1.46
C SER A 57 -12.01 -6.34 -1.55
N ALA A 58 -10.85 -6.69 -2.09
CA ALA A 58 -10.42 -8.08 -2.17
C ALA A 58 -10.12 -8.71 -0.80
N LEU A 59 -9.76 -7.90 0.20
CA LEU A 59 -9.64 -8.40 1.58
C LEU A 59 -10.97 -8.90 2.15
N ALA A 60 -12.12 -8.44 1.64
CA ALA A 60 -13.41 -8.98 2.04
C ALA A 60 -13.52 -10.47 1.69
N PHE A 61 -13.02 -10.89 0.51
CA PHE A 61 -12.99 -12.30 0.13
C PHE A 61 -12.09 -13.12 1.07
N LEU A 62 -10.92 -12.59 1.47
CA LEU A 62 -10.07 -13.25 2.45
C LEU A 62 -10.74 -13.41 3.81
N ILE A 63 -11.44 -12.37 4.29
CA ILE A 63 -12.20 -12.41 5.55
C ILE A 63 -13.36 -13.42 5.47
N GLU A 64 -14.00 -13.53 4.31
CA GLU A 64 -15.08 -14.47 4.01
C GLU A 64 -14.56 -15.89 3.64
N GLN A 65 -13.25 -16.12 3.67
CA GLN A 65 -12.57 -17.37 3.29
C GLN A 65 -12.80 -17.81 1.82
N ASP A 66 -13.18 -16.89 0.94
CA ASP A 66 -13.24 -17.10 -0.51
C ASP A 66 -11.86 -16.84 -1.14
N HIS A 67 -10.96 -17.82 -1.02
CA HIS A 67 -9.59 -17.68 -1.51
C HIS A 67 -9.48 -17.58 -3.04
N ASP A 68 -10.37 -18.25 -3.79
CA ASP A 68 -10.40 -18.16 -5.26
C ASP A 68 -10.86 -16.76 -5.73
N GLY A 69 -11.91 -16.21 -5.09
CA GLY A 69 -12.36 -14.84 -5.29
C GLY A 69 -11.26 -13.83 -4.93
N ALA A 70 -10.57 -14.04 -3.81
CA ALA A 70 -9.46 -13.20 -3.38
C ALA A 70 -8.31 -13.18 -4.40
N VAL A 71 -7.85 -14.34 -4.88
CA VAL A 71 -6.78 -14.43 -5.88
C VAL A 71 -7.14 -13.68 -7.16
N THR A 72 -8.37 -13.85 -7.64
CA THR A 72 -8.87 -13.17 -8.84
C THR A 72 -8.90 -11.66 -8.64
N ALA A 73 -9.49 -11.19 -7.53
CA ALA A 73 -9.63 -9.78 -7.24
C ALA A 73 -8.28 -9.08 -6.99
N LEU A 74 -7.36 -9.71 -6.26
CA LEU A 74 -6.02 -9.17 -5.99
C LEU A 74 -5.14 -9.13 -7.25
N SER A 75 -5.28 -10.11 -8.15
CA SER A 75 -4.60 -10.08 -9.45
C SER A 75 -5.10 -8.92 -10.34
N SER A 76 -6.40 -8.64 -10.30
CA SER A 76 -6.97 -7.43 -10.93
C SER A 76 -6.41 -6.15 -10.28
N ALA A 77 -6.36 -6.09 -8.96
CA ALA A 77 -5.82 -4.94 -8.24
C ALA A 77 -4.34 -4.66 -8.59
N LEU A 78 -3.51 -5.69 -8.78
CA LEU A 78 -2.12 -5.54 -9.27
C LEU A 78 -2.06 -4.99 -10.71
N SER A 79 -3.03 -5.33 -11.55
CA SER A 79 -3.14 -4.74 -12.89
C SER A 79 -3.48 -3.25 -12.81
N SER A 80 -4.38 -2.87 -11.91
CA SER A 80 -4.71 -1.47 -11.62
C SER A 80 -3.53 -0.71 -11.01
N TRP A 81 -2.74 -1.32 -10.13
CA TRP A 81 -1.49 -0.73 -9.64
C TRP A 81 -0.49 -0.49 -10.76
N SER A 82 -0.39 -1.41 -11.71
CA SER A 82 0.48 -1.23 -12.88
C SER A 82 0.06 -0.03 -13.72
N ALA A 83 -1.24 0.16 -13.93
CA ALA A 83 -1.78 1.35 -14.59
C ALA A 83 -1.51 2.63 -13.77
N ALA A 84 -1.61 2.56 -12.43
CA ALA A 84 -1.32 3.69 -11.56
C ALA A 84 0.17 4.09 -11.54
N LEU A 85 1.07 3.10 -11.60
CA LEU A 85 2.50 3.36 -11.77
C LEU A 85 2.79 4.07 -13.09
N GLU A 86 2.08 3.73 -14.17
CA GLU A 86 2.22 4.46 -15.45
C GLU A 86 1.67 5.89 -15.36
N TRP A 87 0.53 6.07 -14.69
CA TRP A 87 -0.07 7.39 -14.45
C TRP A 87 0.91 8.36 -13.75
N THR A 88 1.80 7.86 -12.87
CA THR A 88 2.83 8.71 -12.22
C THR A 88 3.76 9.42 -13.19
N ARG A 89 3.91 8.96 -14.44
CA ARG A 89 4.71 9.66 -15.46
C ARG A 89 4.09 10.99 -15.87
N GLY A 90 2.75 11.06 -15.88
CA GLY A 90 1.99 12.22 -16.30
C GLY A 90 1.45 13.08 -15.15
N MET A 91 1.53 12.62 -13.90
CA MET A 91 0.95 13.33 -12.77
C MET A 91 1.52 14.75 -12.60
N ALA A 92 0.67 15.66 -12.15
CA ALA A 92 1.07 16.99 -11.73
C ALA A 92 1.81 16.91 -10.39
N VAL A 93 3.00 17.49 -10.33
CA VAL A 93 3.77 17.60 -9.09
C VAL A 93 3.88 19.06 -8.71
N ALA A 94 3.32 19.43 -7.55
CA ALA A 94 3.40 20.79 -7.05
C ALA A 94 4.85 21.13 -6.71
N ALA A 95 5.29 22.35 -7.05
CA ALA A 95 6.55 22.88 -6.53
C ALA A 95 6.42 23.06 -5.02
N VAL A 96 7.40 22.59 -4.26
CA VAL A 96 7.41 22.75 -2.80
C VAL A 96 8.47 23.78 -2.52
N ALA A 97 8.07 24.96 -2.04
CA ALA A 97 9.00 26.02 -1.68
C ALA A 97 9.78 25.59 -0.43
N ARG A 98 10.94 24.93 -0.63
CA ARG A 98 11.87 24.62 0.45
C ARG A 98 13.07 25.56 0.37
N SER A 99 13.12 26.51 1.30
CA SER A 99 14.25 27.42 1.53
C SER A 99 14.58 28.41 0.39
N SER A 100 15.64 29.20 0.60
CA SER A 100 15.97 30.49 -0.04
C SER A 100 15.63 30.67 -1.53
N LEU A 101 15.45 31.93 -1.94
CA LEU A 101 15.25 32.38 -3.33
C LEU A 101 16.22 31.74 -4.35
N TYR A 102 17.42 31.32 -3.93
CA TYR A 102 18.37 30.61 -4.78
C TYR A 102 17.84 29.24 -5.24
N HIS A 103 17.34 28.42 -4.32
CA HIS A 103 16.76 27.11 -4.66
C HIS A 103 15.51 27.26 -5.51
N GLN A 104 14.69 28.27 -5.22
CA GLN A 104 13.50 28.56 -6.03
C GLN A 104 13.86 28.93 -7.48
N ARG A 105 14.91 29.74 -7.69
CA ARG A 105 15.40 30.06 -9.05
C ARG A 105 16.00 28.85 -9.76
N MET A 106 16.70 27.98 -9.05
CA MET A 106 17.22 26.73 -9.61
C MET A 106 16.09 25.77 -10.01
N GLU A 107 15.08 25.62 -9.16
CA GLU A 107 13.88 24.82 -9.47
C GLU A 107 13.15 25.37 -10.69
N GLN A 108 13.00 26.70 -10.81
CA GLN A 108 12.38 27.35 -11.97
C GLN A 108 13.17 27.15 -13.27
N ARG A 109 14.50 27.06 -13.21
CA ARG A 109 15.32 26.79 -14.41
C ARG A 109 15.30 25.33 -14.85
N HIS A 110 15.05 24.41 -13.92
CA HIS A 110 15.12 22.97 -14.17
C HIS A 110 13.81 22.24 -13.81
N VAL A 111 12.67 22.86 -14.08
CA VAL A 111 11.33 22.36 -13.68
C VAL A 111 11.10 20.92 -14.09
N GLN A 112 11.50 20.54 -15.31
CA GLN A 112 11.33 19.17 -15.80
C GLN A 112 12.16 18.17 -14.99
N ALA A 113 13.46 18.42 -14.81
CA ALA A 113 14.34 17.52 -14.07
C ALA A 113 13.90 17.35 -12.61
N TYR A 114 13.51 18.44 -11.94
CA TYR A 114 12.94 18.35 -10.58
C TYR A 114 11.60 17.62 -10.56
N GLY A 115 10.76 17.83 -11.58
CA GLY A 115 9.51 17.11 -11.73
C GLY A 115 9.73 15.60 -11.88
N ASP A 116 10.69 15.20 -12.69
CA ASP A 116 11.01 13.79 -12.94
C ASP A 116 11.56 13.09 -11.70
N VAL A 117 12.43 13.76 -10.94
CA VAL A 117 12.91 13.24 -9.65
C VAL A 117 11.75 13.05 -8.66
N ARG A 118 10.80 13.99 -8.60
CA ARG A 118 9.61 13.88 -7.73
C ARG A 118 8.70 12.72 -8.17
N ARG A 119 8.44 12.60 -9.48
CA ARG A 119 7.66 11.48 -10.02
C ARG A 119 8.34 10.13 -9.78
N SER A 120 9.67 10.06 -9.86
CA SER A 120 10.42 8.84 -9.53
C SER A 120 10.18 8.40 -8.09
N ARG A 121 10.26 9.32 -7.13
CA ARG A 121 9.97 9.04 -5.71
C ARG A 121 8.52 8.63 -5.48
N HIS A 122 7.59 9.30 -6.16
CA HIS A 122 6.17 8.92 -6.10
C HIS A 122 5.90 7.53 -6.69
N ARG A 123 6.64 7.14 -7.72
CA ARG A 123 6.58 5.79 -8.28
C ARG A 123 7.15 4.75 -7.32
N GLU A 124 8.29 5.01 -6.69
CA GLU A 124 8.84 4.14 -5.64
C GLU A 124 7.85 3.96 -4.49
N PHE A 125 7.22 5.05 -4.03
CA PHE A 125 6.17 5.02 -3.01
C PHE A 125 4.99 4.15 -3.44
N LEU A 126 4.48 4.30 -4.66
CA LEU A 126 3.39 3.47 -5.17
C LEU A 126 3.78 2.01 -5.39
N ALA A 127 5.03 1.72 -5.75
CA ALA A 127 5.52 0.35 -5.83
C ALA A 127 5.46 -0.31 -4.44
N GLY A 128 5.87 0.40 -3.40
CA GLY A 128 5.70 -0.05 -2.02
C GLY A 128 4.23 -0.19 -1.57
N ALA A 129 3.29 0.53 -2.18
CA ALA A 129 1.85 0.31 -1.95
C ALA A 129 1.36 -0.96 -2.68
N ALA A 130 1.75 -1.16 -3.94
CA ALA A 130 1.45 -2.36 -4.72
C ALA A 130 2.03 -3.63 -4.06
N ALA A 131 3.16 -3.52 -3.36
CA ALA A 131 3.74 -4.58 -2.56
C ALA A 131 2.77 -5.12 -1.48
N LEU A 132 1.91 -4.28 -0.90
CA LEU A 132 0.87 -4.72 0.03
C LEU A 132 -0.15 -5.65 -0.65
N THR A 133 -0.57 -5.30 -1.87
CA THR A 133 -1.46 -6.15 -2.68
C THR A 133 -0.78 -7.45 -3.07
N ARG A 134 0.52 -7.41 -3.39
CA ARG A 134 1.30 -8.62 -3.69
C ARG A 134 1.41 -9.53 -2.49
N PHE A 135 1.63 -8.97 -1.30
CA PHE A 135 1.62 -9.71 -0.04
C PHE A 135 0.25 -10.38 0.18
N ASN A 136 -0.85 -9.62 0.08
CA ASN A 136 -2.20 -10.17 0.23
C ASN A 136 -2.48 -11.30 -0.78
N LEU A 137 -2.00 -11.17 -2.02
CA LEU A 137 -2.13 -12.20 -3.05
C LEU A 137 -1.34 -13.46 -2.68
N ALA A 138 -0.14 -13.29 -2.13
CA ALA A 138 0.66 -14.41 -1.67
C ALA A 138 -0.05 -15.17 -0.55
N ILE A 139 -0.64 -14.45 0.41
CA ILE A 139 -1.45 -15.06 1.48
C ILE A 139 -2.63 -15.83 0.90
N ALA A 140 -3.38 -15.25 -0.04
CA ALA A 140 -4.49 -15.93 -0.72
C ALA A 140 -4.05 -17.23 -1.43
N ARG A 141 -2.83 -17.25 -1.98
CA ARG A 141 -2.24 -18.42 -2.63
C ARG A 141 -1.75 -19.48 -1.65
N LEU A 142 -1.25 -19.10 -0.47
CA LEU A 142 -0.92 -20.06 0.60
C LEU A 142 -2.15 -20.88 1.00
N PHE A 143 -3.33 -20.26 1.10
CA PHE A 143 -4.58 -20.99 1.38
C PHE A 143 -5.04 -21.93 0.26
N ARG A 144 -4.39 -21.90 -0.91
CA ARG A 144 -4.65 -22.79 -2.05
C ARG A 144 -3.52 -23.80 -2.24
N ASP A 145 -2.63 -23.93 -1.26
CA ASP A 145 -1.45 -24.81 -1.31
C ASP A 145 -0.52 -24.50 -2.51
N GLU A 146 -0.44 -23.21 -2.91
CA GLU A 146 0.44 -22.74 -4.00
C GLU A 146 1.75 -22.13 -3.44
N ASP A 147 2.43 -22.87 -2.54
CA ASP A 147 3.58 -22.41 -1.76
C ASP A 147 4.70 -21.75 -2.57
N GLU A 148 5.17 -22.39 -3.64
CA GLU A 148 6.29 -21.88 -4.45
C GLU A 148 5.98 -20.48 -5.02
N THR A 149 4.75 -20.29 -5.51
CA THR A 149 4.34 -19.00 -6.06
C THR A 149 4.16 -17.96 -4.96
N ALA A 150 3.59 -18.37 -3.81
CA ALA A 150 3.42 -17.49 -2.67
C ALA A 150 4.76 -17.00 -2.10
N ASP A 151 5.75 -17.89 -1.94
CA ASP A 151 7.06 -17.54 -1.38
C ASP A 151 7.80 -16.52 -2.26
N CYS A 152 7.73 -16.65 -3.59
CA CYS A 152 8.26 -15.63 -4.51
C CYS A 152 7.56 -14.27 -4.34
N LEU A 153 6.23 -14.26 -4.18
CA LEU A 153 5.46 -13.04 -4.02
C LEU A 153 5.74 -12.36 -2.67
N LEU A 154 5.87 -13.13 -1.59
CA LEU A 154 6.21 -12.63 -0.25
C LEU A 154 7.59 -11.97 -0.23
N ALA A 155 8.60 -12.63 -0.79
CA ALA A 155 9.96 -12.08 -0.86
C ALA A 155 10.01 -10.78 -1.67
N ALA A 156 9.33 -10.74 -2.82
CA ALA A 156 9.24 -9.53 -3.63
C ALA A 156 8.48 -8.40 -2.91
N ALA A 157 7.36 -8.71 -2.25
CA ALA A 157 6.59 -7.74 -1.47
C ALA A 157 7.42 -7.12 -0.34
N LEU A 158 8.16 -7.94 0.43
CA LEU A 158 9.05 -7.45 1.49
C LEU A 158 10.12 -6.49 0.94
N ALA A 159 10.82 -6.90 -0.12
CA ALA A 159 11.90 -6.10 -0.70
C ALA A 159 11.40 -4.76 -1.24
N GLU A 160 10.28 -4.76 -1.99
CA GLU A 160 9.69 -3.53 -2.54
C GLU A 160 9.18 -2.59 -1.45
N ARG A 161 8.54 -3.14 -0.40
CA ARG A 161 8.02 -2.34 0.73
C ARG A 161 9.16 -1.72 1.54
N GLU A 162 10.20 -2.50 1.84
CA GLU A 162 11.39 -2.04 2.55
C GLU A 162 12.15 -0.97 1.75
N GLN A 163 12.26 -1.13 0.43
CA GLN A 163 12.86 -0.10 -0.43
C GLN A 163 12.09 1.23 -0.38
N ALA A 164 10.76 1.18 -0.39
CA ALA A 164 9.93 2.38 -0.46
C ALA A 164 9.75 3.10 0.88
N PHE A 165 9.64 2.36 1.99
CA PHE A 165 9.29 2.91 3.31
C PHE A 165 10.38 2.72 4.37
N GLY A 166 11.46 2.02 4.02
CA GLY A 166 12.55 1.67 4.93
C GLY A 166 12.22 0.46 5.83
N PRO A 167 13.24 -0.06 6.54
CA PRO A 167 13.12 -1.26 7.37
C PRO A 167 12.24 -1.10 8.62
N ASN A 168 11.94 0.14 9.01
CA ASN A 168 11.17 0.43 10.23
C ASN A 168 9.67 0.62 9.95
N ASN A 169 9.20 0.33 8.74
CA ASN A 169 7.77 0.39 8.42
C ASN A 169 7.02 -0.78 9.07
N ALA A 170 5.86 -0.53 9.69
CA ALA A 170 5.11 -1.56 10.39
C ALA A 170 4.74 -2.75 9.47
N GLU A 171 4.37 -2.48 8.23
CA GLU A 171 4.01 -3.55 7.28
C GLU A 171 5.23 -4.39 6.85
N VAL A 172 6.45 -3.83 6.83
CA VAL A 172 7.69 -4.60 6.63
C VAL A 172 7.88 -5.63 7.75
N VAL A 173 7.54 -5.26 8.99
CA VAL A 173 7.61 -6.17 10.14
C VAL A 173 6.59 -7.31 10.01
N GLU A 174 5.35 -6.99 9.64
CA GLU A 174 4.32 -8.02 9.44
C GLU A 174 4.71 -8.99 8.32
N MET A 175 5.25 -8.49 7.20
CA MET A 175 5.76 -9.33 6.11
C MET A 175 6.92 -10.22 6.57
N ALA A 176 7.84 -9.68 7.36
CA ALA A 176 8.97 -10.44 7.90
C ALA A 176 8.51 -11.53 8.88
N ARG A 177 7.47 -11.30 9.69
CA ARG A 177 6.91 -12.33 10.59
C ARG A 177 6.36 -13.53 9.82
N VAL A 178 5.55 -13.28 8.80
CA VAL A 178 5.03 -14.36 7.94
C VAL A 178 6.17 -15.16 7.31
N LEU A 179 7.17 -14.46 6.79
CA LEU A 179 8.35 -15.09 6.18
C LEU A 179 9.24 -15.84 7.19
N SER A 180 9.33 -15.37 8.44
CA SER A 180 10.01 -16.08 9.53
C SER A 180 9.29 -17.39 9.88
N GLY A 181 7.97 -17.35 10.09
CA GLY A 181 7.16 -18.55 10.34
C GLY A 181 7.21 -19.57 9.18
N ARG A 182 7.30 -19.09 7.93
CA ARG A 182 7.53 -19.94 6.76
C ARG A 182 8.91 -20.62 6.79
N ALA A 183 9.95 -19.90 7.19
CA ALA A 183 11.30 -20.46 7.28
C ALA A 183 11.40 -21.50 8.41
N ASP A 184 10.77 -21.25 9.55
CA ASP A 184 10.64 -22.21 10.66
C ASP A 184 9.95 -23.50 10.21
N ALA A 185 8.80 -23.38 9.52
CA ALA A 185 8.08 -24.55 8.97
C ALA A 185 8.89 -25.35 7.93
N ALA A 186 9.89 -24.73 7.30
CA ALA A 186 10.80 -25.35 6.35
C ALA A 186 12.11 -25.84 6.99
N GLU A 187 12.28 -25.67 8.30
CA GLU A 187 13.52 -25.97 9.04
C GLU A 187 14.75 -25.21 8.47
N ASP A 188 14.56 -23.98 7.98
CA ASP A 188 15.59 -23.09 7.43
C ASP A 188 16.03 -22.04 8.46
N ASP A 189 16.88 -22.47 9.41
CA ASP A 189 17.36 -21.66 10.54
C ASP A 189 18.02 -20.34 10.11
N ASP A 190 18.79 -20.36 9.01
CA ASP A 190 19.51 -19.18 8.52
C ASP A 190 18.53 -18.11 8.01
N ARG A 191 17.50 -18.54 7.27
CA ARG A 191 16.48 -17.65 6.73
C ARG A 191 15.56 -17.13 7.83
N MET A 192 15.18 -17.98 8.80
CA MET A 192 14.42 -17.58 9.98
C MET A 192 15.17 -16.49 10.76
N ALA A 193 16.44 -16.73 11.10
CA ALA A 193 17.28 -15.78 11.83
C ALA A 193 17.43 -14.42 11.09
N ALA A 194 17.50 -14.45 9.75
CA ALA A 194 17.55 -13.23 8.94
C ALA A 194 16.27 -12.38 9.05
N TYR A 195 15.09 -13.00 9.09
CA TYR A 195 13.82 -12.30 9.27
C TYR A 195 13.61 -11.85 10.72
N ASP A 196 14.01 -12.65 11.70
CA ASP A 196 13.95 -12.28 13.11
C ASP A 196 14.81 -11.06 13.42
N ALA A 197 16.01 -10.99 12.86
CA ALA A 197 16.87 -9.81 12.98
C ALA A 197 16.20 -8.53 12.43
N LYS A 198 15.43 -8.64 11.33
CA LYS A 198 14.66 -7.51 10.78
C LYS A 198 13.52 -7.10 11.72
N ILE A 199 12.78 -8.08 12.26
CA ILE A 199 11.69 -7.83 13.21
C ILE A 199 12.24 -7.10 14.45
N GLU A 200 13.33 -7.60 15.04
CA GLU A 200 13.97 -6.98 16.20
C GLU A 200 14.44 -5.55 15.93
N ALA A 201 15.07 -5.31 14.78
CA ALA A 201 15.56 -3.99 14.41
C ALA A 201 14.42 -2.97 14.31
N ALA A 202 13.30 -3.35 13.72
CA ALA A 202 12.14 -2.48 13.58
C ALA A 202 11.44 -2.20 14.93
N VAL A 203 11.35 -3.20 15.82
CA VAL A 203 10.82 -3.02 17.18
C VAL A 203 11.65 -2.00 17.97
N LYS A 204 12.98 -2.07 17.88
CA LYS A 204 13.89 -1.12 18.55
C LYS A 204 13.72 0.32 18.05
N ASN A 205 13.37 0.49 16.78
CA ASN A 205 13.28 1.80 16.11
C ASN A 205 11.88 2.43 16.16
N GLN A 206 10.93 1.84 16.89
CA GLN A 206 9.53 2.30 16.99
C GLN A 206 8.87 2.51 15.63
N ALA A 207 8.37 1.42 15.04
CA ALA A 207 7.68 1.46 13.76
C ALA A 207 6.61 2.56 13.73
N SER A 208 6.62 3.38 12.67
CA SER A 208 5.69 4.48 12.54
C SER A 208 4.32 3.98 12.09
N ASP A 209 3.27 4.42 12.78
CA ASP A 209 1.90 4.13 12.37
C ASP A 209 1.56 4.86 11.06
N VAL A 210 1.11 4.09 10.07
CA VAL A 210 0.77 4.60 8.73
C VAL A 210 -0.42 5.56 8.75
N LEU A 211 -1.46 5.32 9.56
CA LEU A 211 -2.61 6.22 9.64
C LEU A 211 -2.22 7.55 10.29
N ASP A 212 -1.38 7.52 11.32
CA ASP A 212 -0.88 8.75 11.94
C ASP A 212 0.03 9.53 11.00
N THR A 213 0.85 8.83 10.21
CA THR A 213 1.64 9.44 9.14
C THR A 213 0.74 10.09 8.08
N TRP A 214 -0.28 9.38 7.60
CA TRP A 214 -1.26 9.93 6.65
C TRP A 214 -1.95 11.17 7.21
N ARG A 215 -2.45 11.13 8.45
CA ARG A 215 -3.10 12.27 9.10
C ARG A 215 -2.21 13.50 9.17
N ARG A 216 -0.91 13.30 9.41
CA ARG A 216 0.10 14.37 9.51
C ARG A 216 0.52 14.91 8.15
N GLU A 217 0.62 14.06 7.14
CA GLU A 217 1.27 14.39 5.86
C GLU A 217 0.31 14.66 4.70
N GLN A 218 -1.00 14.43 4.90
CA GLN A 218 -2.00 14.64 3.86
C GLN A 218 -2.01 16.11 3.35
N PRO A 219 -1.91 16.35 2.04
CA PRO A 219 -2.08 17.69 1.47
C PRO A 219 -3.48 18.26 1.72
N LEU A 220 -3.63 19.56 1.94
CA LEU A 220 -4.94 20.19 2.23
C LEU A 220 -5.90 20.19 1.03
N GLU A 221 -5.36 20.17 -0.18
CA GLU A 221 -6.13 20.18 -1.42
C GLU A 221 -6.11 18.80 -2.09
N MET A 222 -7.16 18.51 -2.87
CA MET A 222 -7.28 17.28 -3.64
C MET A 222 -6.38 17.32 -4.90
N THR A 223 -5.07 17.26 -4.66
CA THR A 223 -4.02 17.22 -5.68
C THR A 223 -3.67 15.79 -6.07
N ASP A 224 -3.00 15.61 -7.21
CA ASP A 224 -2.45 14.32 -7.63
C ASP A 224 -1.54 13.69 -6.55
N THR A 225 -0.75 14.50 -5.87
CA THR A 225 0.05 14.05 -4.73
C THR A 225 -0.83 13.53 -3.59
N ARG A 226 -1.95 14.21 -3.26
CA ARG A 226 -2.88 13.72 -2.23
C ARG A 226 -3.48 12.38 -2.63
N ARG A 227 -3.98 12.25 -3.86
CA ARG A 227 -4.58 11.01 -4.40
C ARG A 227 -3.61 9.84 -4.27
N LEU A 228 -2.36 10.06 -4.65
CA LEU A 228 -1.28 9.08 -4.58
C LEU A 228 -0.92 8.69 -3.14
N LEU A 229 -0.73 9.68 -2.26
CA LEU A 229 -0.39 9.43 -0.86
C LEU A 229 -1.54 8.71 -0.14
N ALA A 230 -2.79 9.14 -0.37
CA ALA A 230 -3.97 8.51 0.18
C ALA A 230 -4.04 7.03 -0.23
N ALA A 231 -3.88 6.75 -1.52
CA ALA A 231 -3.86 5.38 -2.02
C ALA A 231 -2.76 4.54 -1.34
N GLY A 232 -1.53 5.04 -1.23
CA GLY A 232 -0.44 4.26 -0.67
C GLY A 232 -0.51 4.04 0.84
N TYR A 233 -1.03 5.01 1.60
CA TYR A 233 -1.19 4.86 3.05
C TYR A 233 -2.50 4.17 3.46
N LEU A 234 -3.56 4.26 2.66
CA LEU A 234 -4.87 3.66 2.97
C LEU A 234 -5.08 2.27 2.36
N THR A 235 -4.07 1.73 1.67
CA THR A 235 -4.05 0.33 1.24
C THR A 235 -3.79 -0.56 2.45
N ALA A 236 -4.67 -1.51 2.70
CA ALA A 236 -4.58 -2.44 3.83
C ALA A 236 -3.84 -3.72 3.45
N ILE A 237 -3.20 -4.34 4.44
CA ILE A 237 -2.72 -5.72 4.39
C ILE A 237 -3.58 -6.59 5.29
N VAL A 238 -3.62 -7.88 4.99
CA VAL A 238 -4.16 -8.86 5.92
C VAL A 238 -3.17 -9.11 7.06
N HIS A 239 -3.66 -9.33 8.28
CA HIS A 239 -2.83 -9.67 9.42
C HIS A 239 -2.95 -11.17 9.74
N GLU A 240 -1.88 -11.76 10.29
CA GLU A 240 -1.85 -13.18 10.69
C GLU A 240 -3.02 -13.55 11.63
N ARG A 241 -3.36 -12.64 12.56
CA ARG A 241 -4.51 -12.76 13.48
C ARG A 241 -5.88 -12.86 12.79
N ASP A 242 -5.96 -12.64 11.48
CA ASP A 242 -7.20 -12.78 10.73
C ASP A 242 -7.46 -14.21 10.28
N PHE A 243 -6.48 -15.09 10.44
CA PHE A 243 -6.55 -16.49 10.04
C PHE A 243 -6.45 -17.49 11.20
N MET A 244 -6.20 -17.00 12.43
CA MET A 244 -6.30 -17.76 13.68
C MET A 244 -7.69 -17.60 14.30
#